data_AF-A0A6G3TC07-F1
#
_entry.id   AF-A0A6G3TC07-F1
#
_cell.length_a   1.000
_cell.length_b   1.000
_cell.length_c   1.000
_cell.angle_alpha   90.00
_cell.angle_beta   90.00
_cell.angle_gamma   90.00
#
_symmetry.space_group_name_H-M   'P 1'
#
loop_
_entity.id
_entity.type
_entity.pdbx_description
1 polymer ?
#
loop_
_entity_poly.entity_id
_entity_poly.type
_entity_poly.pdbx_seq_one_letter_code
_entity_poly.pdbx_strand_id
1 'polypeptide(L)'
;MTAGQEVSVRPPRRRPLWVCVGVGAAGAVLAAGRLVYSGAFVDWWVGGGLLAALVGVAFLHGVTLEVGADAYGVRYGSLLRRRRSVPWDDIADLRVHIQYGRHGEEYFRVGVLLRDGRTRRLPLPVSGSRDDRPDFDATLDALRALHRRHGNPESDHLAVISRRTAGRGTAGPLFLCLLLFAGAGLAAWFVPVTGATKEAWDSAVPCAAGTPSEERGACLTTRPAVIARTEVGRAKQPSRLYFADGRPVDRLTVSREGAQGFRAGDRVELTLWRGQVRVVAAEHHVWREHFTSAGSVAVLAAALALAAGYPGARVLVHRRGRGLPDDEVLPSALPFAGVLAGTALWLLPFCYVHPLGPPASPGPLAWAAAGSLATLGLLVLAWRATRISTPQTAATATATGAVAEERGGADVFLAARFLESTDYNPNHFGTHVVLGDGPPAVVPHPGPGRFAA
;
A
#
# COMPACT_ATOMS: atom_id res chain seq x y z
N MET A 1 -40.81 31.18 -16.62
CA MET A 1 -39.38 31.14 -16.29
C MET A 1 -39.19 30.22 -15.10
N THR A 2 -38.92 28.93 -15.33
CA THR A 2 -38.63 27.97 -14.26
C THR A 2 -37.13 27.95 -14.06
N ALA A 3 -36.66 28.62 -13.01
CA ALA A 3 -35.26 28.57 -12.58
C ALA A 3 -34.87 27.11 -12.33
N GLY A 4 -34.04 26.55 -13.19
CA GLY A 4 -33.46 25.22 -13.00
C GLY A 4 -32.65 25.22 -11.71
N GLN A 5 -32.85 24.22 -10.86
CA GLN A 5 -32.21 24.10 -9.57
C GLN A 5 -30.68 24.00 -9.75
N GLU A 6 -29.99 25.14 -9.62
CA GLU A 6 -28.53 25.19 -9.66
C GLU A 6 -27.95 24.50 -8.41
N VAL A 7 -27.05 23.55 -8.61
CA VAL A 7 -26.34 22.88 -7.51
C VAL A 7 -25.03 23.60 -7.32
N SER A 8 -24.77 24.17 -6.15
CA SER A 8 -23.47 24.76 -5.80
C SER A 8 -22.94 24.16 -4.51
N VAL A 9 -21.81 23.46 -4.60
CA VAL A 9 -21.16 22.77 -3.49
C VAL A 9 -19.86 23.49 -3.15
N ARG A 10 -19.73 23.82 -1.87
CA ARG A 10 -18.57 24.50 -1.27
C ARG A 10 -18.03 23.64 -0.12
N PRO A 11 -16.75 23.79 0.26
CA PRO A 11 -16.17 22.98 1.31
C PRO A 11 -16.93 23.22 2.63
N PRO A 12 -17.34 22.15 3.35
CA PRO A 12 -18.17 22.27 4.55
C PRO A 12 -17.46 22.98 5.71
N ARG A 13 -16.12 22.93 5.74
CA ARG A 13 -15.28 23.49 6.82
C ARG A 13 -14.58 24.79 6.42
N ARG A 14 -15.29 25.79 5.88
CA ARG A 14 -14.69 27.07 5.44
C ARG A 14 -13.96 27.84 6.54
N ARG A 15 -14.56 27.97 7.73
CA ARG A 15 -14.02 28.77 8.85
C ARG A 15 -12.63 28.31 9.31
N PRO A 16 -12.39 27.03 9.69
CA PRO A 16 -11.07 26.58 10.12
C PRO A 16 -10.04 26.63 8.98
N LEU A 17 -10.46 26.39 7.74
CA LEU A 17 -9.55 26.50 6.61
C LEU A 17 -9.11 27.97 6.37
N TRP A 18 -9.99 28.95 6.54
CA TRP A 18 -9.63 30.38 6.50
C TRP A 18 -8.68 30.78 7.63
N VAL A 19 -8.82 30.19 8.83
CA VAL A 19 -7.86 30.38 9.92
C VAL A 19 -6.47 29.89 9.51
N CYS A 20 -6.36 28.70 8.88
CA CYS A 20 -5.08 28.20 8.38
C CYS A 20 -4.48 29.09 7.27
N VAL A 21 -5.32 29.67 6.41
CA VAL A 21 -4.87 30.68 5.43
C VAL A 21 -4.30 31.91 6.13
N GLY A 22 -4.99 32.41 7.18
CA GLY A 22 -4.53 33.53 7.99
C GLY A 22 -3.19 33.25 8.67
N VAL A 23 -3.01 32.04 9.23
CA VAL A 23 -1.73 31.59 9.82
C VAL A 23 -0.63 31.54 8.76
N GLY A 24 -0.92 31.03 7.56
CA GLY A 24 0.05 31.02 6.46
C GLY A 24 0.44 32.42 5.98
N ALA A 25 -0.51 33.35 5.92
CA ALA A 25 -0.25 34.75 5.60
C ALA A 25 0.63 35.42 6.66
N ALA A 26 0.36 35.19 7.95
CA ALA A 26 1.21 35.66 9.04
C ALA A 26 2.63 35.06 8.95
N GLY A 27 2.74 33.77 8.64
CA GLY A 27 4.03 33.11 8.39
C GLY A 27 4.81 33.71 7.23
N ALA A 28 4.14 34.10 6.14
CA ALA A 28 4.76 34.78 5.00
C ALA A 28 5.27 36.18 5.37
N VAL A 29 4.48 36.96 6.12
CA VAL A 29 4.88 38.30 6.61
C VAL A 29 6.07 38.20 7.54
N LEU A 30 6.07 37.23 8.46
CA LEU A 30 7.20 36.97 9.35
C LEU A 30 8.45 36.56 8.59
N ALA A 31 8.34 35.66 7.60
CA ALA A 31 9.47 35.26 6.77
C ALA A 31 10.04 36.44 5.98
N ALA A 32 9.20 37.28 5.36
CA ALA A 32 9.63 38.45 4.60
C ALA A 32 10.28 39.51 5.50
N GLY A 33 9.68 39.83 6.65
CA GLY A 33 10.25 40.77 7.61
C GLY A 33 11.59 40.29 8.18
N ARG A 34 11.70 38.98 8.46
CA ARG A 34 12.94 38.36 8.92
C ARG A 34 14.02 38.40 7.85
N LEU A 35 13.67 38.10 6.60
CA LEU A 35 14.58 38.13 5.45
C LEU A 35 15.15 39.53 5.21
N VAL A 36 14.29 40.56 5.31
CA VAL A 36 14.69 41.97 5.17
C VAL A 36 15.59 42.42 6.32
N TYR A 37 15.32 41.93 7.54
CA TYR A 37 16.09 42.31 8.72
C TYR A 37 17.44 41.58 8.84
N SER A 38 17.50 40.28 8.51
CA SER A 38 18.70 39.45 8.70
C SER A 38 19.57 39.31 7.45
N GLY A 39 19.03 39.54 6.26
CA GLY A 39 19.72 39.36 4.98
C GLY A 39 20.11 37.90 4.64
N ALA A 40 19.75 36.92 5.49
CA ALA A 40 20.16 35.53 5.35
C ALA A 40 18.96 34.62 5.06
N PHE A 41 19.01 33.93 3.92
CA PHE A 41 17.95 33.01 3.46
C PHE A 41 17.90 31.69 4.25
N VAL A 42 18.95 31.38 5.01
CA VAL A 42 19.13 30.11 5.76
C VAL A 42 18.85 30.30 7.26
N ASP A 43 17.87 31.13 7.62
CA ASP A 43 17.32 31.20 8.97
C ASP A 43 16.16 30.20 9.10
N TRP A 44 16.16 29.38 10.15
CA TRP A 44 15.11 28.39 10.39
C TRP A 44 13.72 29.06 10.52
N TRP A 45 13.66 30.32 10.96
CA TRP A 45 12.43 31.11 11.02
C TRP A 45 11.91 31.49 9.63
N VAL A 46 12.80 31.77 8.67
CA VAL A 46 12.43 32.00 7.26
C VAL A 46 11.92 30.70 6.65
N GLY A 47 12.60 29.58 6.91
CA GLY A 47 12.16 28.25 6.47
C GLY A 47 10.79 27.86 7.03
N GLY A 48 10.57 28.06 8.34
CA GLY A 48 9.29 27.79 9.01
C GLY A 48 8.17 28.69 8.50
N GLY A 49 8.42 29.99 8.32
CA GLY A 49 7.46 30.93 7.77
C GLY A 49 7.09 30.65 6.31
N LEU A 50 8.06 30.26 5.47
CA LEU A 50 7.82 29.86 4.09
C LEU A 50 7.01 28.56 4.01
N LEU A 51 7.31 27.58 4.87
CA LEU A 51 6.54 26.34 4.95
C LEU A 51 5.11 26.60 5.40
N ALA A 52 4.91 27.46 6.40
CA ALA A 52 3.58 27.91 6.81
C ALA A 52 2.84 28.63 5.66
N ALA A 53 3.54 29.44 4.87
CA ALA A 53 2.97 30.11 3.70
C ALA A 53 2.53 29.10 2.62
N LEU A 54 3.36 28.11 2.30
CA LEU A 54 3.00 27.04 1.35
C LEU A 54 1.79 26.23 1.82
N VAL A 55 1.74 25.91 3.11
CA VAL A 55 0.60 25.24 3.73
C VAL A 55 -0.65 26.13 3.65
N GLY A 56 -0.52 27.44 3.92
CA GLY A 56 -1.59 28.42 3.75
C GLY A 56 -2.12 28.50 2.33
N VAL A 57 -1.26 28.48 1.31
CA VAL A 57 -1.64 28.44 -0.11
C VAL A 57 -2.40 27.16 -0.45
N ALA A 58 -1.98 26.01 0.08
CA ALA A 58 -2.69 24.74 -0.10
C ALA A 58 -4.10 24.78 0.54
N PHE A 59 -4.23 25.38 1.73
CA PHE A 59 -5.54 25.58 2.36
C PHE A 59 -6.40 26.59 1.59
N LEU A 60 -5.82 27.68 1.08
CA LEU A 60 -6.53 28.65 0.24
C LEU A 60 -7.07 27.98 -1.03
N HIS A 61 -6.28 27.10 -1.64
CA HIS A 61 -6.74 26.27 -2.75
C HIS A 61 -7.97 25.44 -2.33
N GLY A 62 -7.89 24.74 -1.20
CA GLY A 62 -8.99 23.94 -0.66
C GLY A 62 -10.27 24.73 -0.34
N VAL A 63 -10.16 25.91 0.28
CA VAL A 63 -11.29 26.76 0.69
C VAL A 63 -12.06 27.30 -0.51
N THR A 64 -11.32 27.58 -1.57
CA THR A 64 -11.85 28.21 -2.77
C THR A 64 -12.33 27.20 -3.81
N LEU A 65 -12.24 25.89 -3.51
CA LEU A 65 -12.86 24.85 -4.32
C LEU A 65 -14.37 25.04 -4.36
N GLU A 66 -14.90 25.00 -5.57
CA GLU A 66 -16.34 25.09 -5.83
C GLU A 66 -16.67 24.09 -6.93
N VAL A 67 -17.80 23.40 -6.75
CA VAL A 67 -18.42 22.57 -7.78
C VAL A 67 -19.82 23.11 -7.98
N GLY A 68 -20.07 23.67 -9.16
CA GLY A 68 -21.37 24.12 -9.60
C GLY A 68 -21.91 23.19 -10.69
N ALA A 69 -23.21 22.99 -10.76
CA ALA A 69 -23.86 22.36 -11.90
C ALA A 69 -25.14 23.13 -12.23
N ASP A 70 -25.35 23.36 -13.52
CA ASP A 70 -26.50 24.10 -14.07
C ASP A 70 -27.01 23.40 -15.33
N ALA A 71 -27.88 24.05 -16.11
CA ALA A 71 -28.41 23.49 -17.35
C ALA A 71 -27.35 23.21 -18.43
N TYR A 72 -26.18 23.86 -18.37
CA TYR A 72 -25.14 23.76 -19.39
C TYR A 72 -24.09 22.71 -19.07
N GLY A 73 -23.90 22.36 -17.80
CA GLY A 73 -22.96 21.31 -17.40
C GLY A 73 -22.43 21.43 -15.98
N VAL A 74 -21.38 20.67 -15.71
CA VAL A 74 -20.67 20.66 -14.43
C VAL A 74 -19.46 21.58 -14.49
N ARG A 75 -19.41 22.58 -13.61
CA ARG A 75 -18.31 23.53 -13.43
C ARG A 75 -17.56 23.20 -12.15
N TYR A 76 -16.25 22.98 -12.23
CA TYR A 76 -15.42 22.73 -11.05
C TYR A 76 -14.06 23.41 -11.14
N GLY A 77 -13.58 23.89 -9.99
CA GLY A 77 -12.28 24.55 -9.88
C GLY A 77 -12.10 25.23 -8.54
N SER A 78 -10.90 25.79 -8.32
CA SER A 78 -10.63 26.72 -7.21
C SER A 78 -10.47 28.13 -7.76
N LEU A 79 -10.59 29.18 -6.95
CA LEU A 79 -10.25 30.54 -7.42
C LEU A 79 -8.80 30.66 -7.95
N LEU A 80 -7.86 29.86 -7.41
CA LEU A 80 -6.45 29.85 -7.81
C LEU A 80 -6.14 29.08 -9.11
N ARG A 81 -7.09 28.31 -9.66
CA ARG A 81 -6.90 27.52 -10.89
C ARG A 81 -8.05 27.78 -11.84
N ARG A 82 -7.78 27.79 -13.14
CA ARG A 82 -8.81 27.96 -14.18
C ARG A 82 -10.02 27.04 -13.90
N ARG A 83 -11.21 27.65 -13.72
CA ARG A 83 -12.48 26.91 -13.61
C ARG A 83 -12.67 26.10 -14.88
N ARG A 84 -12.93 24.80 -14.73
CA ARG A 84 -13.22 23.90 -15.85
C ARG A 84 -14.72 23.68 -15.90
N SER A 85 -15.30 23.76 -17.09
CA SER A 85 -16.67 23.37 -17.37
C SER A 85 -16.65 22.11 -18.21
N VAL A 86 -17.55 21.18 -17.92
CA VAL A 86 -17.79 19.97 -18.71
C VAL A 86 -19.28 19.97 -19.05
N PRO A 87 -19.66 20.07 -20.33
CA PRO A 87 -21.04 19.96 -20.78
C PRO A 87 -21.67 18.63 -20.37
N TRP A 88 -23.00 18.61 -20.19
CA TRP A 88 -23.70 17.35 -19.89
C TRP A 88 -23.60 16.33 -21.03
N ASP A 89 -23.54 16.79 -22.28
CA ASP A 89 -23.40 15.92 -23.45
C ASP A 89 -22.09 15.12 -23.45
N ASP A 90 -21.02 15.67 -22.87
CA ASP A 90 -19.72 15.02 -22.75
C ASP A 90 -19.67 14.03 -21.57
N ILE A 91 -20.64 14.08 -20.67
CA ILE A 91 -20.71 13.23 -19.47
C ILE A 91 -21.55 12.00 -19.82
N ALA A 92 -20.88 10.86 -19.88
CA ALA A 92 -21.53 9.56 -20.07
C ALA A 92 -22.31 9.17 -18.81
N ASP A 93 -21.66 9.17 -17.65
CA ASP A 93 -22.26 8.78 -16.36
C ASP A 93 -21.60 9.44 -15.15
N LEU A 94 -22.35 9.51 -14.05
CA LEU A 94 -21.86 9.87 -12.73
C LEU A 94 -21.42 8.62 -11.95
N ARG A 95 -20.39 8.74 -11.12
CA ARG A 95 -19.81 7.62 -10.37
C ARG A 95 -19.47 7.99 -8.94
N VAL A 96 -19.56 7.04 -8.03
CA VAL A 96 -19.16 7.21 -6.63
C VAL A 96 -17.92 6.38 -6.35
N HIS A 97 -16.86 7.01 -5.88
CA HIS A 97 -15.66 6.33 -5.41
C HIS A 97 -15.70 6.19 -3.90
N ILE A 98 -15.59 4.95 -3.41
CA ILE A 98 -15.44 4.65 -1.98
C ILE A 98 -13.96 4.38 -1.68
N GLN A 99 -13.42 5.11 -0.71
CA GLN A 99 -12.09 4.88 -0.17
C GLN A 99 -12.19 4.53 1.31
N TYR A 100 -11.75 3.33 1.67
CA TYR A 100 -11.67 2.92 3.06
C TYR A 100 -10.42 3.54 3.72
N GLY A 101 -10.58 4.17 4.87
CA GLY A 101 -9.52 4.64 5.75
C GLY A 101 -8.87 3.50 6.55
N ARG A 102 -7.94 3.84 7.46
CA ARG A 102 -7.20 2.86 8.26
C ARG A 102 -8.05 2.21 9.37
N HIS A 103 -9.04 2.93 9.88
CA HIS A 103 -9.89 2.51 11.01
C HIS A 103 -11.32 2.16 10.61
N GLY A 104 -11.55 1.81 9.33
CA GLY A 104 -12.89 1.50 8.82
C GLY A 104 -13.71 2.73 8.43
N GLU A 105 -13.14 3.94 8.46
CA GLU A 105 -13.75 5.14 7.90
C GLU A 105 -14.01 4.97 6.39
N GLU A 106 -15.14 5.45 5.89
CA GLU A 106 -15.47 5.41 4.47
C GLU A 106 -15.50 6.83 3.92
N TYR A 107 -14.66 7.07 2.92
CA TYR A 107 -14.57 8.34 2.22
C TYR A 107 -15.24 8.20 0.86
N PHE A 108 -16.34 8.91 0.67
CA PHE A 108 -17.12 8.93 -0.56
C PHE A 108 -16.77 10.16 -1.38
N ARG A 109 -16.61 9.97 -2.68
CA ARG A 109 -16.26 11.06 -3.61
C ARG A 109 -16.88 10.84 -4.96
N VAL A 110 -17.44 11.90 -5.54
CA VAL A 110 -18.06 11.83 -6.86
C VAL A 110 -17.01 11.96 -7.97
N GLY A 111 -17.17 11.16 -9.01
CA GLY A 111 -16.44 11.25 -10.27
C GLY A 111 -17.41 11.32 -11.45
N VAL A 112 -16.92 11.87 -12.56
CA VAL A 112 -17.61 11.89 -13.85
C VAL A 112 -16.85 10.97 -14.81
N LEU A 113 -17.59 10.13 -15.53
CA LEU A 113 -17.12 9.45 -16.72
C LEU A 113 -17.44 10.32 -17.92
N LEU A 114 -16.42 10.65 -18.69
CA LEU A 114 -16.59 11.34 -19.95
C LEU A 114 -16.82 10.31 -21.07
N ARG A 115 -17.56 10.70 -22.11
CA ARG A 115 -17.80 9.85 -23.29
C ARG A 115 -16.52 9.43 -24.02
N ASP A 116 -15.42 10.18 -23.86
CA ASP A 116 -14.10 9.82 -24.37
C ASP A 116 -13.42 8.69 -23.57
N GLY A 117 -14.12 8.09 -22.60
CA GLY A 117 -13.63 7.04 -21.70
C GLY A 117 -12.72 7.55 -20.59
N ARG A 118 -12.43 8.87 -20.54
CA ARG A 118 -11.62 9.44 -19.45
C ARG A 118 -12.47 9.61 -18.21
N THR A 119 -11.89 9.29 -17.07
CA THR A 119 -12.53 9.52 -15.77
C THR A 119 -11.95 10.78 -15.11
N ARG A 120 -12.81 11.60 -14.51
CA ARG A 120 -12.39 12.76 -13.73
C ARG A 120 -13.05 12.75 -12.35
N ARG A 121 -12.26 12.90 -11.31
CA ARG A 121 -12.78 13.04 -9.94
C ARG A 121 -13.14 14.49 -9.69
N LEU A 122 -14.36 14.73 -9.23
CA LEU A 122 -14.76 16.05 -8.78
C LEU A 122 -14.04 16.38 -7.46
N PRO A 123 -13.66 17.64 -7.22
CA PRO A 123 -13.07 18.04 -5.94
C PRO A 123 -14.06 17.91 -4.78
N LEU A 124 -15.36 18.09 -5.05
CA LEU A 124 -16.49 18.01 -4.15
C LEU A 124 -17.70 17.40 -4.91
N PRO A 125 -18.76 16.91 -4.22
CA PRO A 125 -18.85 16.68 -2.79
C PRO A 125 -17.96 15.53 -2.32
N VAL A 126 -17.56 15.57 -1.05
CA VAL A 126 -16.82 14.51 -0.34
C VAL A 126 -17.52 14.29 0.99
N SER A 127 -17.77 13.03 1.35
CA SER A 127 -18.18 12.65 2.70
C SER A 127 -17.10 11.77 3.30
N GLY A 128 -16.67 12.08 4.52
CA GLY A 128 -15.66 11.32 5.26
C GLY A 128 -16.14 10.86 6.63
N SER A 129 -17.41 11.14 6.97
CA SER A 129 -18.03 10.83 8.24
C SER A 129 -19.46 10.36 8.04
N ARG A 130 -20.11 9.86 9.09
CA ARG A 130 -21.54 9.56 9.02
C ARG A 130 -22.41 10.82 9.03
N ASP A 131 -21.91 11.89 9.64
CA ASP A 131 -22.66 13.13 9.84
C ASP A 131 -22.80 13.94 8.53
N ASP A 132 -21.80 13.89 7.64
CA ASP A 132 -21.82 14.56 6.33
C ASP A 132 -22.38 13.69 5.19
N ARG A 133 -22.81 12.45 5.50
CA ARG A 133 -23.36 11.50 4.53
C ARG A 133 -24.69 11.98 3.90
N PRO A 134 -25.69 12.46 4.67
CA PRO A 134 -26.98 12.86 4.10
C PRO A 134 -26.85 14.03 3.12
N ASP A 135 -26.02 15.02 3.46
CA ASP A 135 -25.76 16.18 2.60
C ASP A 135 -25.05 15.78 1.29
N PHE A 136 -24.13 14.81 1.38
CA PHE A 136 -23.46 14.25 0.21
C PHE A 136 -24.46 13.53 -0.70
N ASP A 137 -25.33 12.68 -0.14
CA ASP A 137 -26.30 11.90 -0.91
C ASP A 137 -27.35 12.82 -1.56
N ALA A 138 -27.86 13.82 -0.84
CA ALA A 138 -28.78 14.82 -1.40
C ALA A 138 -28.16 15.62 -2.56
N THR A 139 -26.89 15.99 -2.44
CA THR A 139 -26.15 16.68 -3.50
C THR A 139 -25.95 15.78 -4.73
N LEU A 140 -25.64 14.51 -4.51
CA LEU A 140 -25.46 13.52 -5.56
C LEU A 140 -26.76 13.27 -6.31
N ASP A 141 -27.89 13.15 -5.61
CA ASP A 141 -29.21 13.00 -6.21
C ASP A 141 -29.60 14.21 -7.06
N ALA A 142 -29.29 15.42 -6.59
CA ALA A 142 -29.51 16.64 -7.36
C ALA A 142 -28.66 16.67 -8.65
N LEU A 143 -27.39 16.24 -8.59
CA LEU A 143 -26.53 16.11 -9.78
C LEU A 143 -27.06 15.05 -10.76
N ARG A 144 -27.55 13.91 -10.27
CA ARG A 144 -28.18 12.87 -11.10
C ARG A 144 -29.45 13.40 -11.77
N ALA A 145 -30.29 14.13 -11.03
CA ALA A 145 -31.51 14.72 -11.57
C ALA A 145 -31.20 15.74 -12.68
N LEU A 146 -30.15 16.55 -12.53
CA LEU A 146 -29.70 17.47 -13.58
C LEU A 146 -29.17 16.72 -14.81
N HIS A 147 -28.37 15.68 -14.62
CA HIS A 147 -27.84 14.87 -15.73
C HIS A 147 -28.95 14.16 -16.51
N ARG A 148 -29.96 13.61 -15.83
CA ARG A 148 -31.15 13.02 -16.47
C ARG A 148 -32.01 14.03 -17.24
N ARG A 149 -31.99 15.31 -16.83
CA ARG A 149 -32.77 16.38 -17.48
C ARG A 149 -32.06 17.04 -18.66
N HIS A 150 -30.75 17.22 -18.56
CA HIS A 150 -29.97 18.03 -19.50
C HIS A 150 -28.91 17.24 -20.27
N GLY A 151 -28.67 15.98 -19.93
CA GLY A 151 -27.78 15.07 -20.65
C GLY A 151 -28.50 13.77 -21.02
N ASN A 152 -27.71 12.81 -21.49
CA ASN A 152 -28.19 11.48 -21.85
C ASN A 152 -27.34 10.42 -21.15
N PRO A 153 -27.70 10.02 -19.91
CA PRO A 153 -26.96 9.03 -19.14
C PRO A 153 -26.93 7.68 -19.88
N GLU A 154 -25.78 7.01 -19.85
CA GLU A 154 -25.64 5.69 -20.48
C GLU A 154 -26.17 4.56 -19.57
N SER A 155 -26.18 4.78 -18.26
CA SER A 155 -26.73 3.83 -17.29
C SER A 155 -27.82 4.44 -16.42
N ASP A 156 -28.86 3.63 -16.16
CA ASP A 156 -29.97 4.03 -15.28
C ASP A 156 -29.56 4.04 -13.79
N HIS A 157 -28.54 3.26 -13.43
CA HIS A 157 -28.02 3.08 -12.08
C HIS A 157 -26.71 3.83 -11.85
N LEU A 158 -26.36 4.04 -10.57
CA LEU A 158 -25.13 4.75 -10.21
C LEU A 158 -23.97 3.78 -9.96
N ALA A 159 -22.93 3.83 -10.79
CA ALA A 159 -21.77 2.98 -10.61
C ALA A 159 -20.96 3.35 -9.34
N VAL A 160 -20.87 2.40 -8.41
CA VAL A 160 -20.12 2.54 -7.15
C VAL A 160 -18.79 1.82 -7.25
N ILE A 161 -17.71 2.59 -7.35
CA ILE A 161 -16.34 2.09 -7.46
C ILE A 161 -15.71 1.94 -6.07
N SER A 162 -15.58 0.69 -5.61
CA SER A 162 -14.92 0.33 -4.35
C SER A 162 -13.51 -0.23 -4.56
N ARG A 163 -12.83 -0.66 -3.48
CA ARG A 163 -11.52 -1.34 -3.60
C ARG A 163 -11.59 -2.69 -4.33
N ARG A 164 -12.77 -3.29 -4.44
CA ARG A 164 -12.98 -4.62 -5.05
C ARG A 164 -13.62 -4.57 -6.44
N THR A 165 -14.03 -3.39 -6.92
CA THR A 165 -14.74 -3.33 -8.21
C THR A 165 -13.80 -3.20 -9.41
N ALA A 166 -14.28 -3.59 -10.58
CA ALA A 166 -13.51 -3.59 -11.83
C ALA A 166 -13.00 -2.19 -12.22
N GLY A 167 -13.76 -1.13 -11.90
CA GLY A 167 -13.40 0.27 -12.20
C GLY A 167 -12.29 0.84 -11.32
N ARG A 168 -11.71 0.07 -10.40
CA ARG A 168 -10.57 0.50 -9.59
C ARG A 168 -9.28 0.41 -10.41
N GLY A 169 -8.53 1.52 -10.45
CA GLY A 169 -7.25 1.57 -11.17
C GLY A 169 -6.20 0.59 -10.62
N THR A 170 -5.44 -0.04 -11.52
CA THR A 170 -4.40 -1.06 -11.23
C THR A 170 -3.00 -0.50 -11.03
N ALA A 171 -2.79 0.81 -11.25
CA ALA A 171 -1.46 1.43 -11.18
C ALA A 171 -0.79 1.27 -9.80
N GLY A 172 -1.55 1.42 -8.71
CA GLY A 172 -1.05 1.25 -7.35
C GLY A 172 -0.48 -0.14 -7.07
N PRO A 173 -1.28 -1.23 -7.20
CA PRO A 173 -0.76 -2.57 -7.01
C PRO A 173 0.34 -2.94 -8.03
N LEU A 174 0.26 -2.47 -9.28
CA LEU A 174 1.32 -2.70 -10.27
C LEU A 174 2.65 -2.07 -9.84
N PHE A 175 2.64 -0.80 -9.42
CA PHE A 175 3.83 -0.11 -8.94
C PHE A 175 4.44 -0.81 -7.72
N LEU A 176 3.61 -1.20 -6.75
CA LEU A 176 4.07 -1.95 -5.57
C LEU A 176 4.69 -3.30 -5.96
N CYS A 177 4.07 -4.03 -6.90
CA CYS A 177 4.59 -5.29 -7.43
C CYS A 177 5.99 -5.11 -8.05
N LEU A 178 6.15 -4.10 -8.92
CA LEU A 178 7.42 -3.78 -9.56
C LEU A 178 8.49 -3.38 -8.53
N LEU A 179 8.14 -2.56 -7.53
CA LEU A 179 9.05 -2.14 -6.47
C LEU A 179 9.54 -3.32 -5.63
N LEU A 180 8.64 -4.25 -5.29
CA LEU A 180 9.00 -5.46 -4.55
C LEU A 180 9.89 -6.41 -5.36
N PHE A 181 9.61 -6.61 -6.66
CA PHE A 181 10.48 -7.39 -7.53
C PHE A 181 11.84 -6.74 -7.74
N ALA A 182 11.91 -5.43 -7.91
CA ALA A 182 13.17 -4.70 -7.99
C ALA A 182 13.99 -4.85 -6.69
N GLY A 183 13.33 -4.75 -5.54
CA GLY A 183 13.95 -5.01 -4.23
C GLY A 183 14.44 -6.45 -4.09
N ALA A 184 13.67 -7.43 -4.57
CA ALA A 184 14.05 -8.85 -4.57
C ALA A 184 15.30 -9.09 -5.45
N GLY A 185 15.33 -8.52 -6.65
CA GLY A 185 16.48 -8.60 -7.55
C GLY A 185 17.73 -7.95 -6.96
N LEU A 186 17.58 -6.78 -6.33
CA LEU A 186 18.67 -6.10 -5.62
C LEU A 186 19.20 -6.96 -4.47
N ALA A 187 18.33 -7.52 -3.64
CA ALA A 187 18.74 -8.42 -2.55
C ALA A 187 19.46 -9.67 -3.09
N ALA A 188 18.91 -10.30 -4.13
CA ALA A 188 19.53 -11.47 -4.77
C ALA A 188 20.95 -11.18 -5.30
N TRP A 189 21.16 -9.99 -5.87
CA TRP A 189 22.48 -9.54 -6.34
C TRP A 189 23.52 -9.45 -5.21
N PHE A 190 23.09 -9.11 -3.98
CA PHE A 190 23.98 -9.04 -2.81
C PHE A 190 24.24 -10.39 -2.13
N VAL A 191 23.52 -11.45 -2.47
CA VAL A 191 23.73 -12.80 -1.89
C VAL A 191 25.16 -13.30 -2.09
N PRO A 192 25.74 -13.33 -3.31
CA PRO A 192 27.13 -13.77 -3.50
C PRO A 192 28.14 -12.86 -2.79
N VAL A 193 27.90 -11.55 -2.76
CA VAL A 193 28.78 -10.57 -2.10
C VAL A 193 28.81 -10.80 -0.59
N THR A 194 27.65 -11.01 0.02
CA THR A 194 27.53 -11.26 1.47
C THR A 194 28.06 -12.64 1.85
N GLY A 195 27.86 -13.66 1.00
CA GLY A 195 28.48 -14.98 1.14
C GLY A 195 30.00 -14.91 1.13
N ALA A 196 30.58 -14.34 0.08
CA ALA A 196 32.03 -14.19 -0.05
C ALA A 196 32.63 -13.35 1.10
N THR A 197 31.93 -12.32 1.57
CA THR A 197 32.40 -11.51 2.70
C THR A 197 32.40 -12.30 4.00
N LYS A 198 31.35 -13.09 4.25
CA LYS A 198 31.27 -13.95 5.43
C LYS A 198 32.33 -15.04 5.40
N GLU A 199 32.51 -15.73 4.27
CA GLU A 199 33.56 -16.73 4.10
C GLU A 199 34.96 -16.14 4.25
N ALA A 200 35.21 -14.95 3.71
CA ALA A 200 36.46 -14.23 3.88
C ALA A 200 36.73 -13.82 5.34
N TRP A 201 35.68 -13.56 6.12
CA TRP A 201 35.79 -13.33 7.56
C TRP A 201 36.06 -14.64 8.32
N ASP A 202 35.30 -15.71 8.01
CA ASP A 202 35.43 -17.01 8.67
C ASP A 202 36.79 -17.69 8.40
N SER A 203 37.41 -17.38 7.25
CA SER A 203 38.75 -17.83 6.86
C SER A 203 39.88 -16.84 7.20
N ALA A 204 39.56 -15.69 7.81
CA ALA A 204 40.57 -14.68 8.12
C ALA A 204 41.55 -15.18 9.18
N VAL A 205 42.85 -15.05 8.90
CA VAL A 205 43.94 -15.44 9.80
C VAL A 205 44.61 -14.21 10.44
N PRO A 206 45.21 -14.34 11.63
CA PRO A 206 46.04 -13.29 12.23
C PRO A 206 47.18 -12.86 11.29
N CYS A 207 47.47 -11.56 11.25
CA CYS A 207 48.58 -11.04 10.45
C CYS A 207 49.93 -11.55 10.99
N ALA A 208 50.84 -11.91 10.07
CA ALA A 208 52.20 -12.27 10.42
C ALA A 208 52.97 -11.08 11.01
N ALA A 209 53.98 -11.37 11.83
CA ALA A 209 54.86 -10.34 12.36
C ALA A 209 55.57 -9.62 11.19
N GLY A 210 55.47 -8.29 11.15
CA GLY A 210 56.09 -7.48 10.10
C GLY A 210 55.22 -7.22 8.86
N THR A 211 53.98 -7.71 8.78
CA THR A 211 53.09 -7.37 7.65
C THR A 211 52.94 -5.85 7.50
N PRO A 212 53.22 -5.27 6.31
CA PRO A 212 53.06 -3.84 6.03
C PRO A 212 51.64 -3.34 6.30
N SER A 213 51.48 -2.07 6.64
CA SER A 213 50.15 -1.51 6.96
C SER A 213 49.14 -1.61 5.82
N GLU A 214 49.62 -1.58 4.58
CA GLU A 214 48.79 -1.67 3.37
C GLU A 214 48.20 -3.07 3.16
N GLU A 215 48.92 -4.11 3.56
CA GLU A 215 48.51 -5.52 3.39
C GLU A 215 47.68 -6.04 4.59
N ARG A 216 47.68 -5.32 5.72
CA ARG A 216 46.90 -5.67 6.92
C ARG A 216 45.39 -5.68 6.72
N GLY A 217 44.89 -5.17 5.59
CA GLY A 217 43.48 -5.27 5.23
C GLY A 217 43.01 -6.72 4.99
N ALA A 218 43.91 -7.62 4.61
CA ALA A 218 43.59 -9.01 4.28
C ALA A 218 43.61 -9.97 5.49
N CYS A 219 44.18 -9.56 6.63
CA CYS A 219 44.38 -10.39 7.82
C CYS A 219 43.81 -9.71 9.09
N LEU A 220 43.73 -10.46 10.17
CA LEU A 220 43.23 -9.98 11.46
C LEU A 220 44.36 -9.29 12.23
N THR A 221 44.08 -8.09 12.76
CA THR A 221 45.00 -7.40 13.68
C THR A 221 44.33 -7.24 15.04
N THR A 222 45.04 -7.60 16.11
CA THR A 222 44.55 -7.35 17.46
C THR A 222 45.24 -6.13 18.07
N ARG A 223 44.49 -5.32 18.80
CA ARG A 223 45.01 -4.16 19.52
C ARG A 223 44.36 -4.03 20.90
N PRO A 224 45.14 -3.76 21.96
CA PRO A 224 44.57 -3.43 23.26
C PRO A 224 43.91 -2.05 23.20
N ALA A 225 42.80 -1.89 23.91
CA ALA A 225 42.12 -0.62 24.14
C ALA A 225 41.47 -0.62 25.52
N VAL A 226 41.04 0.56 25.97
CA VAL A 226 40.29 0.73 27.22
C VAL A 226 38.97 1.41 26.90
N ILE A 227 37.88 0.91 27.48
CA ILE A 227 36.56 1.52 27.31
C ILE A 227 36.48 2.76 28.20
N ALA A 228 36.35 3.94 27.60
CA ALA A 228 36.19 5.20 28.33
C ALA A 228 34.74 5.38 28.81
N ARG A 229 33.77 5.00 27.97
CA ARG A 229 32.35 5.18 28.25
C ARG A 229 31.51 4.18 27.46
N THR A 230 30.44 3.73 28.08
CA THR A 230 29.42 2.88 27.46
C THR A 230 28.10 3.67 27.38
N GLU A 231 27.45 3.68 26.22
CA GLU A 231 26.11 4.23 26.03
C GLU A 231 25.15 3.14 25.59
N VAL A 232 24.16 2.85 26.44
CA VAL A 232 23.08 1.92 26.10
C VAL A 232 21.92 2.74 25.53
N GLY A 233 21.67 2.61 24.23
CA GLY A 233 20.57 3.28 23.55
C GLY A 233 19.20 2.86 24.08
N ARG A 234 18.25 3.81 24.14
CA ARG A 234 16.82 3.48 24.32
C ARG A 234 16.25 2.88 23.03
N ALA A 235 15.00 2.42 23.05
CA ALA A 235 14.35 1.84 21.86
C ALA A 235 14.55 2.76 20.62
N LYS A 236 15.16 2.19 19.56
CA LYS A 236 15.55 2.83 18.29
C LYS A 236 16.81 3.72 18.29
N GLN A 237 17.49 3.92 19.42
CA GLN A 237 18.82 4.55 19.45
C GLN A 237 19.92 3.50 19.41
N PRO A 238 21.01 3.72 18.65
CA PRO A 238 22.14 2.80 18.62
C PRO A 238 22.88 2.81 19.96
N SER A 239 23.28 1.64 20.44
CA SER A 239 24.20 1.53 21.58
C SER A 239 25.64 1.69 21.11
N ARG A 240 26.48 2.30 21.94
CA ARG A 240 27.85 2.70 21.57
C ARG A 240 28.85 2.40 22.68
N LEU A 241 30.05 2.01 22.28
CA LEU A 241 31.24 1.96 23.12
C LEU A 241 32.18 3.07 22.68
N TYR A 242 32.72 3.81 23.64
CA TYR A 242 33.73 4.84 23.42
C TYR A 242 35.05 4.35 23.98
N PHE A 243 36.12 4.51 23.20
CA PHE A 243 37.45 4.07 23.59
C PHE A 243 38.29 5.23 24.10
N ALA A 244 39.12 4.97 25.10
CA ALA A 244 40.12 5.92 25.58
C ALA A 244 41.11 6.25 24.47
N ASP A 245 41.59 7.49 24.44
CA ASP A 245 42.61 7.98 23.51
C ASP A 245 42.22 7.97 22.01
N GLY A 246 40.96 7.69 21.68
CA GLY A 246 40.42 7.76 20.31
C GLY A 246 41.01 6.72 19.33
N ARG A 247 41.71 5.71 19.84
CA ARG A 247 42.42 4.70 19.02
C ARG A 247 41.92 3.29 19.34
N PRO A 248 41.71 2.44 18.31
CA PRO A 248 41.84 2.70 16.88
C PRO A 248 40.66 3.50 16.29
N VAL A 249 39.55 3.63 17.02
CA VAL A 249 38.38 4.43 16.65
C VAL A 249 37.81 5.11 17.89
N ASP A 250 37.20 6.29 17.74
CA ASP A 250 36.63 7.02 18.89
C ASP A 250 35.41 6.30 19.48
N ARG A 251 34.60 5.68 18.61
CA ARG A 251 33.35 5.02 18.98
C ARG A 251 33.05 3.82 18.10
N LEU A 252 32.42 2.81 18.68
CA LEU A 252 31.90 1.63 18.00
C LEU A 252 30.42 1.49 18.28
N THR A 253 29.63 1.26 17.22
CA THR A 253 28.20 0.93 17.37
C THR A 253 28.06 -0.57 17.62
N VAL A 254 27.41 -0.93 18.72
CA VAL A 254 27.23 -2.31 19.15
C VAL A 254 25.76 -2.63 19.37
N SER A 255 25.44 -3.93 19.47
CA SER A 255 24.12 -4.36 19.92
C SER A 255 23.86 -3.88 21.35
N ARG A 256 22.58 -3.82 21.75
CA ARG A 256 22.23 -3.41 23.12
C ARG A 256 22.86 -4.30 24.17
N GLU A 257 22.82 -5.61 23.94
CA GLU A 257 23.47 -6.63 24.78
C GLU A 257 24.98 -6.41 24.81
N GLY A 258 25.60 -6.12 23.65
CA GLY A 258 27.02 -5.80 23.56
C GLY A 258 27.40 -4.60 24.42
N ALA A 259 26.63 -3.52 24.40
CA ALA A 259 26.90 -2.38 25.28
C ALA A 259 26.70 -2.72 26.77
N GLN A 260 25.67 -3.49 27.12
CA GLN A 260 25.42 -3.87 28.52
C GLN A 260 26.52 -4.76 29.12
N GLY A 261 27.22 -5.52 28.28
CA GLY A 261 28.30 -6.41 28.69
C GLY A 261 29.61 -5.72 29.03
N PHE A 262 29.78 -4.43 28.72
CA PHE A 262 31.03 -3.69 28.96
C PHE A 262 30.84 -2.46 29.83
N ARG A 263 31.84 -2.18 30.68
CA ARG A 263 31.89 -1.04 31.60
C ARG A 263 33.03 -0.10 31.25
N ALA A 264 32.89 1.15 31.71
CA ALA A 264 33.99 2.10 31.66
C ALA A 264 35.15 1.60 32.53
N GLY A 265 36.37 1.66 31.99
CA GLY A 265 37.59 1.14 32.60
C GLY A 265 37.98 -0.28 32.15
N ASP A 266 37.09 -1.00 31.45
CA ASP A 266 37.39 -2.35 30.98
C ASP A 266 38.55 -2.33 29.98
N ARG A 267 39.55 -3.17 30.23
CA ARG A 267 40.62 -3.46 29.28
C ARG A 267 40.11 -4.49 28.28
N VAL A 268 40.13 -4.11 27.01
CA VAL A 268 39.59 -4.94 25.93
C VAL A 268 40.60 -5.14 24.83
N GLU A 269 40.52 -6.29 24.18
CA GLU A 269 41.23 -6.60 22.96
C GLU A 269 40.29 -6.41 21.76
N LEU A 270 40.69 -5.55 20.84
CA LEU A 270 39.95 -5.25 19.61
C LEU A 270 40.54 -6.03 18.46
N THR A 271 39.76 -6.89 17.82
CA THR A 271 40.14 -7.54 16.56
C THR A 271 39.61 -6.71 15.39
N LEU A 272 40.52 -6.20 14.57
CA LEU A 272 40.22 -5.44 13.37
C LEU A 272 40.40 -6.31 12.12
N TRP A 273 39.47 -6.16 11.18
CA TRP A 273 39.53 -6.72 9.84
C TRP A 273 39.12 -5.66 8.82
N ARG A 274 39.92 -5.47 7.77
CA ARG A 274 39.74 -4.39 6.77
C ARG A 274 39.55 -3.01 7.41
N GLY A 275 40.32 -2.73 8.48
CA GLY A 275 40.28 -1.45 9.20
C GLY A 275 39.05 -1.21 10.08
N GLN A 276 38.15 -2.19 10.22
CA GLN A 276 36.96 -2.09 11.08
C GLN A 276 37.06 -3.06 12.26
N VAL A 277 36.63 -2.63 13.45
CA VAL A 277 36.56 -3.46 14.65
C VAL A 277 35.42 -4.47 14.49
N ARG A 278 35.74 -5.77 14.47
CA ARG A 278 34.77 -6.86 14.31
C ARG A 278 34.51 -7.63 15.60
N VAL A 279 35.48 -7.64 16.51
CA VAL A 279 35.36 -8.31 17.80
C VAL A 279 35.92 -7.40 18.89
N VAL A 280 35.21 -7.36 20.01
CA VAL A 280 35.65 -6.73 21.26
C VAL A 280 35.65 -7.82 22.33
N ALA A 281 36.83 -8.20 22.81
CA ALA A 281 36.99 -9.22 23.83
C ALA A 281 37.45 -8.57 25.15
N ALA A 282 36.68 -8.76 26.20
CA ALA A 282 37.06 -8.49 27.59
C ALA A 282 37.23 -9.81 28.34
N GLU A 283 37.65 -9.73 29.61
CA GLU A 283 37.86 -10.89 30.47
C GLU A 283 36.61 -11.77 30.65
N HIS A 284 35.42 -11.15 30.70
CA HIS A 284 34.16 -11.87 30.97
C HIS A 284 33.10 -11.72 29.86
N HIS A 285 33.35 -10.91 28.84
CA HIS A 285 32.38 -10.65 27.78
C HIS A 285 33.07 -10.52 26.42
N VAL A 286 32.50 -11.17 25.41
CA VAL A 286 32.98 -11.06 24.02
C VAL A 286 31.82 -10.62 23.15
N TRP A 287 31.96 -9.44 22.56
CA TRP A 287 31.06 -8.97 21.52
C TRP A 287 31.66 -9.27 20.16
N ARG A 288 30.84 -9.82 19.27
CA ARG A 288 31.18 -10.07 17.86
C ARG A 288 30.18 -9.36 16.98
N GLU A 289 30.66 -8.69 15.95
CA GLU A 289 29.79 -8.11 14.94
C GLU A 289 29.01 -9.20 14.22
N HIS A 290 27.71 -8.97 14.04
CA HIS A 290 26.86 -9.89 13.30
C HIS A 290 27.05 -9.69 11.80
N PHE A 291 27.74 -10.61 11.14
CA PHE A 291 27.81 -10.65 9.68
C PHE A 291 26.51 -11.19 9.10
N THR A 292 25.88 -10.39 8.22
CA THR A 292 24.73 -10.82 7.44
C THR A 292 25.11 -12.03 6.59
N SER A 293 24.46 -13.17 6.81
CA SER A 293 24.72 -14.38 6.03
C SER A 293 24.07 -14.31 4.66
N ALA A 294 24.67 -15.00 3.67
CA ALA A 294 24.07 -15.18 2.36
C ALA A 294 22.65 -15.77 2.45
N GLY A 295 22.43 -16.72 3.37
CA GLY A 295 21.12 -17.30 3.66
C GLY A 295 20.10 -16.26 4.10
N SER A 296 20.47 -15.34 5.00
CA SER A 296 19.60 -14.26 5.46
C SER A 296 19.18 -13.33 4.33
N VAL A 297 20.10 -12.99 3.43
CA VAL A 297 19.83 -12.12 2.27
C VAL A 297 19.00 -12.86 1.22
N ALA A 298 19.25 -14.15 1.00
CA ALA A 298 18.46 -15.00 0.10
C ALA A 298 17.01 -15.15 0.58
N VAL A 299 16.79 -15.32 1.88
CA VAL A 299 15.45 -15.32 2.51
C VAL A 299 14.75 -13.98 2.27
N LEU A 300 15.44 -12.85 2.45
CA LEU A 300 14.87 -11.52 2.17
C LEU A 300 14.46 -11.38 0.70
N ALA A 301 15.33 -11.80 -0.23
CA ALA A 301 15.03 -11.78 -1.66
C ALA A 301 13.79 -12.62 -2.01
N ALA A 302 13.72 -13.85 -1.51
CA ALA A 302 12.58 -14.74 -1.71
C ALA A 302 11.29 -14.20 -1.08
N ALA A 303 11.36 -13.62 0.13
CA ALA A 303 10.23 -13.02 0.81
C ALA A 303 9.67 -11.81 0.03
N LEU A 304 10.54 -10.95 -0.52
CA LEU A 304 10.14 -9.83 -1.37
C LEU A 304 9.48 -10.30 -2.67
N ALA A 305 10.02 -11.35 -3.30
CA ALA A 305 9.44 -11.92 -4.52
C ALA A 305 8.05 -12.54 -4.26
N LEU A 306 7.88 -13.27 -3.15
CA LEU A 306 6.57 -13.81 -2.74
C LEU A 306 5.58 -12.69 -2.39
N ALA A 307 6.05 -11.65 -1.69
CA ALA A 307 5.23 -10.48 -1.37
C ALA A 307 4.76 -9.74 -2.63
N ALA A 308 5.57 -9.71 -3.70
CA ALA A 308 5.19 -9.16 -5.00
C ALA A 308 4.06 -9.96 -5.69
N GLY A 309 3.96 -11.26 -5.38
CA GLY A 309 2.93 -12.14 -5.93
C GLY A 309 1.50 -11.68 -5.62
N TYR A 310 1.24 -11.14 -4.42
CA TYR A 310 -0.11 -10.69 -4.04
C TYR A 310 -0.62 -9.45 -4.79
N PRO A 311 0.12 -8.33 -4.87
CA PRO A 311 -0.27 -7.21 -5.74
C PRO A 311 -0.29 -7.62 -7.22
N GLY A 312 0.60 -8.52 -7.66
CA GLY A 312 0.54 -9.11 -8.99
C GLY A 312 -0.77 -9.86 -9.25
N ALA A 313 -1.20 -10.72 -8.32
CA ALA A 313 -2.48 -11.43 -8.39
C ALA A 313 -3.67 -10.47 -8.44
N ARG A 314 -3.64 -9.38 -7.68
CA ARG A 314 -4.68 -8.33 -7.77
C ARG A 314 -4.74 -7.72 -9.17
N VAL A 315 -3.59 -7.42 -9.79
CA VAL A 315 -3.54 -6.90 -11.17
C VAL A 315 -4.07 -7.93 -12.16
N LEU A 316 -3.74 -9.22 -11.99
CA LEU A 316 -4.24 -10.29 -12.85
C LEU A 316 -5.77 -10.45 -12.76
N VAL A 317 -6.33 -10.42 -11.56
CA VAL A 317 -7.79 -10.47 -11.34
C VAL A 317 -8.47 -9.25 -11.96
N HIS A 318 -7.91 -8.04 -11.79
CA HIS A 318 -8.44 -6.84 -12.46
C HIS A 318 -8.32 -6.91 -13.98
N ARG A 319 -7.24 -7.49 -14.51
CA ARG A 319 -7.08 -7.72 -15.95
C ARG A 319 -8.11 -8.70 -16.48
N ARG A 320 -8.49 -9.70 -15.69
CA ARG A 320 -9.55 -10.66 -16.03
C ARG A 320 -10.93 -10.01 -16.08
N GLY A 321 -11.17 -9.04 -15.22
CA GLY A 321 -12.40 -8.23 -15.22
C GLY A 321 -12.40 -7.08 -16.25
N ARG A 322 -11.45 -7.04 -17.18
CA ARG A 322 -11.47 -6.01 -18.24
C ARG A 322 -12.67 -6.23 -19.15
N GLY A 323 -13.53 -5.23 -19.21
CA GLY A 323 -14.78 -5.29 -19.97
C GLY A 323 -16.02 -5.54 -19.12
N LEU A 324 -15.86 -5.76 -17.80
CA LEU A 324 -17.00 -5.72 -16.88
C LEU A 324 -17.41 -4.27 -16.58
N PRO A 325 -18.67 -4.05 -16.18
CA PRO A 325 -19.11 -2.78 -15.60
C PRO A 325 -18.22 -2.35 -14.43
N ASP A 326 -18.00 -1.05 -14.26
CA ASP A 326 -16.99 -0.53 -13.33
C ASP A 326 -17.34 -0.72 -11.84
N ASP A 327 -18.60 -0.99 -11.55
CA ASP A 327 -19.19 -1.31 -10.25
C ASP A 327 -19.25 -2.82 -9.96
N GLU A 328 -18.99 -3.67 -10.96
CA GLU A 328 -18.97 -5.13 -10.81
C GLU A 328 -17.88 -5.55 -9.83
N VAL A 329 -18.24 -6.39 -8.86
CA VAL A 329 -17.35 -6.84 -7.79
C VAL A 329 -16.46 -7.98 -8.29
N LEU A 330 -15.14 -7.76 -8.26
CA LEU A 330 -14.17 -8.78 -8.63
C LEU A 330 -14.00 -9.83 -7.54
N PRO A 331 -13.72 -11.10 -7.91
CA PRO A 331 -13.44 -12.15 -6.94
C PRO A 331 -12.23 -11.81 -6.08
N SER A 332 -12.26 -12.25 -4.82
CA SER A 332 -11.18 -11.94 -3.89
C SER A 332 -9.85 -12.58 -4.33
N ALA A 333 -8.74 -11.85 -4.17
CA ALA A 333 -7.39 -12.38 -4.41
C ALA A 333 -6.85 -13.21 -3.23
N LEU A 334 -7.68 -13.55 -2.24
CA LEU A 334 -7.28 -14.29 -1.04
C LEU A 334 -6.76 -15.71 -1.34
N PRO A 335 -7.31 -16.47 -2.32
CA PRO A 335 -6.76 -17.78 -2.68
C PRO A 335 -5.27 -17.69 -3.02
N PHE A 336 -4.84 -16.66 -3.75
CA PHE A 336 -3.42 -16.43 -4.06
C PHE A 336 -2.58 -16.14 -2.82
N ALA A 337 -3.10 -15.40 -1.84
CA ALA A 337 -2.39 -15.16 -0.59
C ALA A 337 -2.13 -16.47 0.18
N GLY A 338 -3.11 -17.38 0.20
CA GLY A 338 -2.96 -18.71 0.80
C GLY A 338 -1.87 -19.53 0.12
N VAL A 339 -1.86 -19.54 -1.23
CA VAL A 339 -0.82 -20.25 -1.99
C VAL A 339 0.56 -19.64 -1.72
N LEU A 340 0.70 -18.31 -1.74
CA LEU A 340 1.98 -17.64 -1.48
C LEU A 340 2.51 -17.91 -0.06
N ALA A 341 1.62 -17.97 0.94
CA ALA A 341 2.00 -18.34 2.30
C ALA A 341 2.46 -19.80 2.40
N GLY A 342 1.77 -20.72 1.71
CA GLY A 342 2.19 -22.12 1.59
C GLY A 342 3.55 -22.26 0.89
N THR A 343 3.79 -21.48 -0.17
CA THR A 343 5.08 -21.45 -0.85
C THR A 343 6.19 -20.91 0.05
N ALA A 344 5.91 -19.88 0.86
CA ALA A 344 6.87 -19.33 1.80
C ALA A 344 7.37 -20.38 2.80
N LEU A 345 6.50 -21.29 3.24
CA LEU A 345 6.81 -22.28 4.26
C LEU A 345 7.93 -23.25 3.84
N TRP A 346 8.01 -23.60 2.56
CA TRP A 346 9.07 -24.47 2.04
C TRP A 346 10.21 -23.68 1.37
N LEU A 347 9.90 -22.57 0.70
CA LEU A 347 10.89 -21.82 -0.08
C LEU A 347 11.85 -21.02 0.80
N LEU A 348 11.37 -20.38 1.88
CA LEU A 348 12.24 -19.56 2.73
C LEU A 348 13.31 -20.40 3.45
N PRO A 349 12.98 -21.55 4.10
CA PRO A 349 14.00 -22.41 4.67
C PRO A 349 14.97 -22.95 3.60
N PHE A 350 14.45 -23.30 2.41
CA PHE A 350 15.28 -23.77 1.30
C PHE A 350 16.30 -22.72 0.86
N CYS A 351 15.89 -21.46 0.67
CA CYS A 351 16.78 -20.35 0.32
C CYS A 351 17.79 -20.02 1.43
N TYR A 352 17.44 -20.24 2.70
CA TYR A 352 18.36 -20.06 3.81
C TYR A 352 19.51 -21.07 3.77
N VAL A 353 19.19 -22.35 3.51
CA VAL A 353 20.18 -23.44 3.47
C VAL A 353 20.96 -23.46 2.15
N HIS A 354 20.34 -23.05 1.05
CA HIS A 354 20.92 -23.06 -0.29
C HIS A 354 20.91 -21.66 -0.94
N PRO A 355 21.69 -20.69 -0.42
CA PRO A 355 21.64 -19.31 -0.88
C PRO A 355 22.24 -19.06 -2.26
N LEU A 356 23.21 -19.86 -2.69
CA LEU A 356 24.01 -19.62 -3.91
C LEU A 356 23.58 -20.45 -5.13
N GLY A 357 22.52 -21.26 -5.01
CA GLY A 357 22.00 -22.08 -6.09
C GLY A 357 21.48 -23.43 -5.59
N PRO A 358 20.77 -24.19 -6.44
CA PRO A 358 20.37 -25.54 -6.08
C PRO A 358 21.62 -26.38 -5.78
N PRO A 359 21.62 -27.18 -4.72
CA PRO A 359 22.78 -27.98 -4.37
C PRO A 359 23.06 -29.00 -5.48
N ALA A 360 24.34 -29.34 -5.64
CA ALA A 360 24.79 -30.34 -6.60
C ALA A 360 24.23 -31.76 -6.33
N SER A 361 23.48 -31.96 -5.24
CA SER A 361 22.87 -33.23 -4.87
C SER A 361 21.45 -33.37 -5.43
N PRO A 362 21.04 -34.58 -5.84
CA PRO A 362 19.73 -34.82 -6.47
C PRO A 362 18.55 -34.62 -5.52
N GLY A 363 18.73 -34.79 -4.21
CA GLY A 363 17.66 -34.71 -3.21
C GLY A 363 17.00 -33.32 -3.11
N PRO A 364 17.75 -32.24 -2.86
CA PRO A 364 17.15 -30.92 -2.73
C PRO A 364 16.70 -30.34 -4.08
N LEU A 365 17.28 -30.79 -5.20
CA LEU A 365 16.75 -30.54 -6.55
C LEU A 365 15.35 -31.13 -6.72
N ALA A 366 15.16 -32.39 -6.32
CA ALA A 366 13.84 -33.05 -6.36
C ALA A 366 12.84 -32.34 -5.43
N TRP A 367 13.27 -31.92 -4.24
CA TRP A 367 12.43 -31.14 -3.32
C TRP A 367 12.00 -29.79 -3.91
N ALA A 368 12.93 -29.04 -4.51
CA ALA A 368 12.63 -27.77 -5.17
C ALA A 368 11.69 -27.96 -6.36
N ALA A 369 11.89 -29.02 -7.15
CA ALA A 369 11.01 -29.37 -8.27
C ALA A 369 9.60 -29.71 -7.78
N ALA A 370 9.47 -30.57 -6.76
CA ALA A 370 8.19 -30.96 -6.17
C ALA A 370 7.46 -29.74 -5.56
N GLY A 371 8.16 -28.91 -4.79
CA GLY A 371 7.59 -27.69 -4.20
C GLY A 371 7.13 -26.68 -5.25
N SER A 372 7.89 -26.55 -6.35
CA SER A 372 7.53 -25.68 -7.47
C SER A 372 6.29 -26.19 -8.22
N LEU A 373 6.22 -27.50 -8.51
CA LEU A 373 5.06 -28.13 -9.15
C LEU A 373 3.81 -28.02 -8.28
N ALA A 374 3.93 -28.28 -6.97
CA ALA A 374 2.82 -28.14 -6.03
C ALA A 374 2.32 -26.69 -5.96
N THR A 375 3.24 -25.73 -5.87
CA THR A 375 2.91 -24.29 -5.90
C THR A 375 2.21 -23.90 -7.20
N LEU A 376 2.69 -24.38 -8.34
CA LEU A 376 2.09 -24.10 -9.65
C LEU A 376 0.68 -24.70 -9.76
N GLY A 377 0.48 -25.94 -9.31
CA GLY A 377 -0.84 -26.57 -9.25
C GLY A 377 -1.82 -25.78 -8.38
N LEU A 378 -1.39 -25.33 -7.20
CA LEU A 378 -2.19 -24.50 -6.31
C LEU A 378 -2.50 -23.12 -6.91
N LEU A 379 -1.56 -22.49 -7.61
CA LEU A 379 -1.81 -21.23 -8.33
C LEU A 379 -2.82 -21.41 -9.46
N VAL A 380 -2.78 -22.53 -10.19
CA VAL A 380 -3.78 -22.87 -11.21
C VAL A 380 -5.15 -23.07 -10.58
N LEU A 381 -5.24 -23.74 -9.43
CA LEU A 381 -6.49 -23.89 -8.68
C LEU A 381 -7.01 -22.54 -8.18
N ALA A 382 -6.16 -21.68 -7.61
CA ALA A 382 -6.52 -20.33 -7.21
C ALA A 382 -7.00 -19.47 -8.40
N TRP A 383 -6.37 -19.63 -9.56
CA TRP A 383 -6.81 -19.00 -10.80
C TRP A 383 -8.15 -19.53 -11.32
N ARG A 384 -8.43 -20.82 -11.14
CA ARG A 384 -9.75 -21.40 -11.45
C ARG A 384 -10.82 -20.92 -10.47
N ALA A 385 -10.51 -20.86 -9.18
CA ALA A 385 -11.42 -20.38 -8.12
C ALA A 385 -11.78 -18.88 -8.27
N THR A 386 -10.90 -18.09 -8.89
CA THR A 386 -11.13 -16.66 -9.20
C THR A 386 -11.68 -16.44 -10.61
N ARG A 387 -12.36 -17.44 -11.18
CA ARG A 387 -13.13 -17.28 -12.43
C ARG A 387 -14.33 -16.40 -12.18
N ILE A 388 -14.52 -15.41 -13.06
CA ILE A 388 -15.76 -14.64 -13.13
C ILE A 388 -16.75 -15.53 -13.87
N SER A 389 -17.78 -16.01 -13.18
CA SER A 389 -18.86 -16.77 -13.80
C SER A 389 -19.90 -15.79 -14.30
N THR A 390 -19.99 -15.61 -15.61
CA THR A 390 -21.13 -14.91 -16.22
C THR A 390 -22.36 -15.83 -16.16
N PRO A 391 -23.57 -15.30 -15.90
CA PRO A 391 -24.79 -16.10 -15.69
C PRO A 391 -25.11 -17.06 -16.86
N GLN A 392 -24.70 -16.73 -18.08
CA GLN A 392 -24.88 -17.60 -19.26
C GLN A 392 -24.06 -18.90 -19.18
N THR A 393 -22.88 -18.88 -18.55
CA THR A 393 -21.99 -20.05 -18.39
C THR A 393 -22.48 -21.00 -17.29
N ALA A 394 -23.12 -20.47 -16.26
CA ALA A 394 -23.77 -21.28 -15.23
C ALA A 394 -24.94 -22.07 -15.82
N ALA A 395 -25.76 -21.45 -16.67
CA ALA A 395 -26.88 -22.10 -17.35
C ALA A 395 -26.45 -23.20 -18.35
N THR A 396 -25.27 -23.06 -19.00
CA THR A 396 -24.76 -24.12 -19.90
C THR A 396 -24.12 -25.27 -19.14
N ALA A 397 -23.47 -25.01 -18.00
CA ALA A 397 -22.87 -26.04 -17.16
C ALA A 397 -23.93 -26.94 -16.48
N THR A 398 -25.06 -26.38 -16.03
CA THR A 398 -26.22 -27.16 -15.58
C THR A 398 -26.89 -27.91 -16.72
N ALA A 399 -26.93 -27.35 -17.94
CA ALA A 399 -27.50 -28.04 -19.11
C ALA A 399 -26.62 -29.18 -19.65
N THR A 400 -25.31 -29.15 -19.42
CA THR A 400 -24.36 -30.18 -19.90
C THR A 400 -23.99 -31.23 -18.86
N GLY A 401 -24.55 -31.17 -17.64
CA GLY A 401 -24.39 -32.22 -16.62
C GLY A 401 -22.94 -32.46 -16.18
N ALA A 402 -22.04 -31.50 -16.36
CA ALA A 402 -20.63 -31.64 -16.02
C ALA A 402 -20.31 -31.04 -14.63
N VAL A 403 -20.96 -31.55 -13.58
CA VAL A 403 -20.54 -31.33 -12.19
C VAL A 403 -20.41 -32.70 -11.53
N ALA A 404 -19.21 -32.99 -11.03
CA ALA A 404 -18.94 -34.20 -10.27
C ALA A 404 -19.85 -34.25 -9.03
N GLU A 405 -20.48 -35.41 -8.79
CA GLU A 405 -21.25 -35.69 -7.59
C GLU A 405 -20.41 -35.44 -6.32
N GLU A 406 -20.72 -34.38 -5.58
CA GLU A 406 -20.50 -34.36 -4.13
C GLU A 406 -21.82 -34.65 -3.43
N ARG A 407 -21.85 -35.78 -2.73
CA ARG A 407 -22.95 -36.22 -1.87
C ARG A 407 -23.08 -35.28 -0.68
N GLY A 408 -24.11 -34.44 -0.72
CA GLY A 408 -24.60 -33.68 0.42
C GLY A 408 -25.54 -32.58 -0.05
N GLY A 409 -26.85 -32.83 -0.01
CA GLY A 409 -27.93 -31.86 -0.28
C GLY A 409 -27.70 -30.95 -1.49
N ALA A 410 -28.22 -31.34 -2.67
CA ALA A 410 -28.04 -30.56 -3.91
C ALA A 410 -28.33 -29.07 -3.71
N ASP A 411 -27.28 -28.24 -3.75
CA ASP A 411 -27.43 -26.79 -3.81
C ASP A 411 -28.16 -26.44 -5.11
N VAL A 412 -29.46 -26.13 -4.99
CA VAL A 412 -30.29 -25.74 -6.13
C VAL A 412 -29.98 -24.29 -6.47
N PHE A 413 -29.28 -24.07 -7.58
CA PHE A 413 -29.07 -22.74 -8.13
C PHE A 413 -30.37 -22.24 -8.78
N LEU A 414 -31.08 -21.35 -8.07
CA LEU A 414 -32.27 -20.67 -8.58
C LEU A 414 -31.87 -19.39 -9.32
N ALA A 415 -32.52 -19.12 -10.46
CA ALA A 415 -32.32 -17.88 -11.20
C ALA A 415 -32.82 -16.70 -10.36
N ALA A 416 -31.93 -15.83 -9.91
CA ALA A 416 -32.28 -14.62 -9.19
C ALA A 416 -32.41 -13.45 -10.17
N ARG A 417 -33.57 -12.80 -10.24
CA ARG A 417 -33.78 -11.56 -10.99
C ARG A 417 -34.18 -10.43 -10.03
N PHE A 418 -33.47 -9.32 -10.09
CA PHE A 418 -33.94 -8.09 -9.45
C PHE A 418 -35.19 -7.60 -10.18
N LEU A 419 -36.26 -7.35 -9.42
CA LEU A 419 -37.51 -6.81 -9.97
C LEU A 419 -37.34 -5.38 -10.49
N GLU A 420 -36.38 -4.65 -9.93
CA GLU A 420 -36.04 -3.27 -10.28
C GLU A 420 -34.53 -3.12 -10.42
N SER A 421 -34.07 -2.25 -11.33
CA SER A 421 -32.66 -1.83 -11.37
C SER A 421 -32.32 -1.20 -10.03
N THR A 422 -31.47 -1.87 -9.26
CA THR A 422 -31.17 -1.40 -7.90
C THR A 422 -30.27 -0.18 -7.97
N ASP A 423 -30.84 0.98 -7.65
CA ASP A 423 -30.06 2.19 -7.42
C ASP A 423 -29.22 2.08 -6.14
N TYR A 424 -28.14 2.85 -6.09
CA TYR A 424 -27.35 3.02 -4.86
C TYR A 424 -28.27 3.43 -3.70
N ASN A 425 -28.43 2.54 -2.71
CA ASN A 425 -29.24 2.79 -1.52
C ASN A 425 -28.34 3.25 -0.36
N PRO A 426 -28.35 4.54 0.01
CA PRO A 426 -27.54 5.05 1.12
C PRO A 426 -27.94 4.49 2.49
N ASN A 427 -29.11 3.87 2.59
CA ASN A 427 -29.64 3.31 3.83
C ASN A 427 -29.53 1.78 3.93
N HIS A 428 -28.91 1.12 2.94
CA HIS A 428 -28.68 -0.34 2.93
C HIS A 428 -29.93 -1.21 3.12
N PHE A 429 -31.11 -0.74 2.73
CA PHE A 429 -32.32 -1.58 2.73
C PHE A 429 -32.32 -2.52 1.52
N GLY A 430 -32.78 -3.74 1.78
CA GLY A 430 -32.73 -4.86 0.83
C GLY A 430 -33.52 -4.59 -0.45
N THR A 431 -33.04 -5.21 -1.51
CA THR A 431 -33.62 -5.23 -2.84
C THR A 431 -34.56 -6.41 -3.01
N HIS A 432 -35.69 -6.19 -3.67
CA HIS A 432 -36.60 -7.27 -4.04
C HIS A 432 -35.95 -8.13 -5.14
N VAL A 433 -35.72 -9.40 -4.82
CA VAL A 433 -35.18 -10.39 -5.75
C VAL A 433 -36.24 -11.46 -5.95
N VAL A 434 -36.55 -11.78 -7.19
CA VAL A 434 -37.33 -12.96 -7.54
C VAL A 434 -36.37 -14.13 -7.70
N LEU A 435 -36.63 -15.23 -7.01
CA LEU A 435 -35.88 -16.48 -7.13
C LEU A 435 -36.72 -17.48 -7.96
N GLY A 436 -36.27 -17.79 -9.18
CA GLY A 436 -36.98 -18.63 -10.15
C GLY A 436 -38.22 -17.94 -10.73
N ASP A 437 -39.29 -18.72 -10.95
CA ASP A 437 -40.62 -18.21 -11.31
C ASP A 437 -41.55 -18.06 -10.08
N GLY A 438 -40.97 -18.11 -8.87
CA GLY A 438 -41.68 -18.06 -7.60
C GLY A 438 -42.04 -16.62 -7.15
N PRO A 439 -42.80 -16.47 -6.05
CA PRO A 439 -43.09 -15.17 -5.47
C PRO A 439 -41.79 -14.44 -5.05
N PRO A 440 -41.80 -13.08 -5.01
CA PRO A 440 -40.62 -12.30 -4.63
C PRO A 440 -40.10 -12.74 -3.25
N ALA A 441 -38.78 -12.86 -3.14
CA ALA A 441 -38.10 -13.21 -1.91
C ALA A 441 -37.19 -12.05 -1.47
N VAL A 442 -37.54 -11.36 -0.39
CA VAL A 442 -36.61 -10.43 0.25
C VAL A 442 -35.64 -11.17 1.14
N VAL A 443 -34.34 -10.93 0.93
CA VAL A 443 -33.27 -11.45 1.79
C VAL A 443 -33.28 -10.65 3.10
N PRO A 444 -33.51 -11.28 4.28
CA PRO A 444 -33.67 -10.56 5.53
C PRO A 444 -32.34 -10.02 6.06
N HIS A 445 -32.31 -8.72 6.40
CA HIS A 445 -31.23 -8.12 7.19
C HIS A 445 -31.58 -8.29 8.69
N PRO A 446 -30.66 -8.74 9.56
CA PRO A 446 -30.92 -8.87 10.99
C PRO A 446 -31.02 -7.47 11.65
N GLY A 447 -32.24 -6.96 11.79
CA GLY A 447 -32.54 -5.73 12.53
C GLY A 447 -34.02 -5.68 12.92
N PRO A 448 -34.37 -5.30 14.16
CA PRO A 448 -35.75 -5.33 14.62
C PRO A 448 -36.58 -4.22 13.95
N GLY A 449 -37.77 -4.58 13.45
CA GLY A 449 -38.78 -3.63 12.96
C GLY A 449 -38.85 -3.38 11.45
N ARG A 450 -38.17 -4.18 10.62
CA ARG A 450 -38.34 -4.13 9.16
C ARG A 450 -39.00 -5.42 8.71
N PHE A 451 -40.30 -5.34 8.44
CA PHE A 451 -41.05 -6.48 7.95
C PHE A 451 -40.48 -6.95 6.61
N ALA A 452 -40.19 -8.24 6.62
CA ALA A 452 -40.01 -9.07 5.48
C ALA A 452 -41.19 -8.94 4.51
N ALA A 453 -40.87 -8.89 3.22
CA ALA A 453 -41.69 -9.41 2.13
C ALA A 453 -40.79 -9.61 0.92
#